data_AF-A0A9D8RB53-F1
#
_entry.id   AF-A0A9D8RB53-F1
#
_cell.length_a   1.000
_cell.length_b   1.000
_cell.length_c   1.000
_cell.angle_alpha   90.00
_cell.angle_beta   90.00
_cell.angle_gamma   90.00
#
_symmetry.space_group_name_H-M   'P 1'
#
loop_
_entity.id
_entity.type
_entity.pdbx_description
1 polymer ?
#
loop_
_entity_poly.entity_id
_entity_poly.type
_entity_poly.pdbx_seq_one_letter_code
_entity_poly.pdbx_strand_id
1 'polypeptide(L)'
;MRKAIYYTLLFLLVSMIGALAAQTINSLTHATAETSTMVTIGGVIVANVVVFIIFIWRKYCPVSRYYVRTKPWKVAVWCCIASLGTIIPSVWLEEHLSFLPDLSEGMEGMLGTPLGYIAIAICAPVCEEVVFRGAVIRALMNWRQNWKLAVVISALLFSVAHMNPAQMPHAFLLGLLLGWVFIRT
;
A
#
# COMPACT_ATOMS: atom_id res chain seq x y z
N MET A 1 3.98 6.78 -18.57
CA MET A 1 3.59 7.74 -17.52
C MET A 1 2.08 7.80 -17.28
N ARG A 2 1.26 8.19 -18.27
CA ARG A 2 -0.21 8.39 -18.08
C ARG A 2 -0.92 7.25 -17.35
N LYS A 3 -0.66 5.99 -17.75
CA LYS A 3 -1.24 4.80 -17.09
C LYS A 3 -0.83 4.65 -15.63
N ALA A 4 0.43 4.91 -15.30
CA ALA A 4 0.95 4.83 -13.94
C ALA A 4 0.27 5.85 -13.01
N ILE A 5 0.10 7.08 -13.50
CA ILE A 5 -0.66 8.13 -12.79
C ILE A 5 -2.10 7.69 -12.61
N TYR A 6 -2.77 7.24 -13.68
CA TYR A 6 -4.14 6.76 -13.62
C TYR A 6 -4.35 5.64 -12.59
N TYR A 7 -3.46 4.63 -12.54
CA TYR A 7 -3.56 3.55 -11.56
C TYR A 7 -3.40 4.07 -10.12
N THR A 8 -2.46 4.98 -9.89
CA THR A 8 -2.24 5.58 -8.58
C THR A 8 -3.47 6.41 -8.14
N LEU A 9 -4.00 7.25 -9.04
CA LEU A 9 -5.20 8.04 -8.76
C LEU A 9 -6.44 7.18 -8.53
N LEU A 10 -6.60 6.09 -9.27
CA LEU A 10 -7.71 5.15 -9.06
C LEU A 10 -7.61 4.47 -7.69
N PHE A 11 -6.41 4.04 -7.29
CA PHE A 11 -6.17 3.48 -5.96
C PHE A 11 -6.52 4.48 -4.84
N LEU A 12 -6.05 5.71 -4.96
CA LEU A 12 -6.33 6.78 -4.01
C LEU A 12 -7.82 7.12 -3.95
N LEU A 13 -8.48 7.21 -5.11
CA LEU A 13 -9.90 7.52 -5.19
C LEU A 13 -10.76 6.47 -4.48
N VAL A 14 -10.52 5.18 -4.76
CA VAL A 14 -11.29 4.10 -4.11
C VAL A 14 -11.02 4.05 -2.61
N SER A 15 -9.76 4.23 -2.20
CA SER A 15 -9.38 4.28 -0.78
C SER A 15 -10.03 5.46 -0.05
N MET A 16 -10.06 6.64 -0.69
CA MET A 16 -10.72 7.84 -0.16
C MET A 16 -12.23 7.64 -0.04
N ILE A 17 -12.88 7.03 -1.04
CA ILE A 17 -14.32 6.71 -0.97
C ILE A 17 -14.61 5.78 0.21
N GLY A 18 -13.79 4.76 0.42
CA GLY A 18 -13.93 3.86 1.57
C GLY A 18 -13.80 4.56 2.92
N ALA A 19 -12.80 5.44 3.05
CA ALA A 19 -12.59 6.24 4.26
C ALA A 19 -13.76 7.21 4.53
N LEU A 20 -14.22 7.93 3.50
CA LEU A 20 -15.36 8.86 3.61
C LEU A 20 -16.67 8.13 3.93
N ALA A 21 -16.90 6.94 3.35
CA ALA A 21 -18.05 6.12 3.67
C ALA A 21 -18.05 5.69 5.14
N ALA A 22 -16.92 5.20 5.66
CA ALA A 22 -16.77 4.85 7.07
C ALA A 22 -16.99 6.05 8.00
N GLN A 23 -16.40 7.21 7.66
CA GLN A 23 -16.58 8.44 8.43
C GLN A 23 -18.05 8.89 8.44
N THR A 24 -18.74 8.80 7.31
CA THR A 24 -20.16 9.15 7.19
C THR A 24 -21.01 8.21 8.06
N ILE A 25 -20.79 6.90 8.01
CA ILE A 25 -21.50 5.92 8.86
C ILE A 25 -21.29 6.26 10.34
N ASN A 26 -20.06 6.54 10.75
CA ASN A 26 -19.74 6.91 12.13
C ASN A 26 -20.49 8.18 12.57
N SER A 27 -20.56 9.19 11.70
CA SER A 27 -21.26 10.45 11.98
C SER A 27 -22.78 10.27 12.12
N LEU A 28 -23.38 9.40 11.30
CA LEU A 28 -24.83 9.16 11.29
C LEU A 28 -25.31 8.27 12.44
N THR A 29 -24.45 7.36 12.90
CA THR A 29 -24.80 6.38 13.95
C THR A 29 -24.47 6.87 15.35
N HIS A 30 -23.78 8.02 15.48
CA HIS A 30 -23.20 8.48 16.75
C HIS A 30 -22.46 7.35 17.48
N ALA A 31 -21.69 6.57 16.71
CA ALA A 31 -21.04 5.36 17.18
C ALA A 31 -20.11 5.64 18.38
N THR A 32 -20.05 4.69 19.32
CA THR A 32 -19.01 4.69 20.36
C THR A 32 -17.61 4.58 19.72
N ALA A 33 -16.56 4.95 20.46
CA ALA A 33 -15.19 4.89 19.95
C ALA A 33 -14.80 3.50 19.40
N GLU A 34 -15.20 2.42 20.09
CA GLU A 34 -14.96 1.05 19.65
C GLU A 34 -15.70 0.73 18.34
N THR A 35 -16.99 1.10 18.26
CA THR A 35 -17.80 0.87 17.06
C THR A 35 -17.26 1.67 15.88
N SER A 36 -16.83 2.92 16.12
CA SER A 36 -16.22 3.77 15.12
C SER A 36 -14.94 3.18 14.55
N THR A 37 -14.10 2.60 15.43
CA THR A 37 -12.87 1.90 15.03
C THR A 37 -13.18 0.69 14.15
N MET A 38 -14.17 -0.12 14.52
CA MET A 38 -14.60 -1.28 13.72
C MET A 38 -15.14 -0.89 12.34
N VAL A 39 -15.95 0.17 12.27
CA VAL A 39 -16.48 0.70 10.99
C VAL A 39 -15.34 1.21 10.11
N THR A 40 -14.35 1.91 10.67
CA THR A 40 -13.17 2.36 9.93
C THR A 40 -12.34 1.19 9.40
N ILE A 41 -12.07 0.18 10.22
CA ILE A 41 -11.37 -1.05 9.79
C ILE A 41 -12.15 -1.74 8.67
N GLY A 42 -13.47 -1.89 8.82
CA GLY A 42 -14.34 -2.46 7.80
C GLY A 42 -14.26 -1.69 6.48
N GLY A 43 -14.34 -0.36 6.53
CA GLY A 43 -14.21 0.51 5.36
C GLY A 43 -12.87 0.35 4.64
N VAL A 44 -11.76 0.30 5.40
CA VAL A 44 -10.41 0.07 4.84
C VAL A 44 -10.30 -1.28 4.17
N ILE A 45 -10.80 -2.36 4.80
CA ILE A 45 -10.78 -3.71 4.22
C ILE A 45 -11.59 -3.73 2.92
N VAL A 46 -12.82 -3.20 2.94
CA VAL A 46 -13.70 -3.17 1.77
C VAL A 46 -13.04 -2.39 0.63
N ALA A 47 -12.47 -1.22 0.90
CA ALA A 47 -11.79 -0.42 -0.12
C ALA A 47 -10.62 -1.19 -0.76
N ASN A 48 -9.76 -1.83 0.05
CA ASN A 48 -8.65 -2.63 -0.44
C ASN A 48 -9.11 -3.84 -1.26
N VAL A 49 -10.17 -4.53 -0.83
CA VAL A 49 -10.76 -5.64 -1.59
C VAL A 49 -11.32 -5.16 -2.94
N VAL A 50 -12.00 -4.01 -2.96
CA VAL A 50 -12.53 -3.42 -4.19
C VAL A 50 -11.39 -3.06 -5.16
N VAL A 51 -10.33 -2.39 -4.68
CA VAL A 51 -9.15 -2.09 -5.50
C VAL A 51 -8.55 -3.39 -6.05
N PHE A 52 -8.33 -4.38 -5.20
CA PHE A 52 -7.77 -5.67 -5.60
C PHE A 52 -8.62 -6.30 -6.71
N ILE A 53 -9.94 -6.38 -6.54
CA ILE A 53 -10.86 -6.93 -7.53
C ILE A 53 -10.77 -6.14 -8.84
N ILE A 54 -10.79 -4.80 -8.80
CA ILE A 54 -10.70 -3.96 -10.00
C ILE A 54 -9.39 -4.24 -10.74
N PHE A 55 -8.25 -4.25 -10.05
CA PHE A 55 -6.94 -4.41 -10.70
C PHE A 55 -6.73 -5.79 -11.31
N ILE A 56 -7.27 -6.84 -10.68
CA ILE A 56 -7.22 -8.20 -11.22
C ILE A 56 -8.22 -8.36 -12.37
N TRP A 57 -9.48 -7.95 -12.19
CA TRP A 57 -10.54 -8.09 -13.20
C TRP A 57 -10.23 -7.30 -14.48
N ARG A 58 -9.71 -6.07 -14.33
CA ARG A 58 -9.29 -5.22 -15.46
C ARG A 58 -7.94 -5.64 -16.06
N LYS A 59 -7.30 -6.68 -15.52
CA LYS A 59 -5.98 -7.18 -15.92
C LYS A 59 -4.89 -6.11 -15.89
N TYR A 60 -5.00 -5.15 -14.97
CA TYR A 60 -3.96 -4.14 -14.75
C TYR A 60 -2.73 -4.74 -14.08
N CYS A 61 -2.94 -5.74 -13.22
CA CYS A 61 -1.89 -6.60 -12.69
C CYS A 61 -1.97 -7.99 -13.37
N PRO A 62 -1.18 -8.25 -14.43
CA PRO A 62 -1.17 -9.56 -15.08
C PRO A 62 -0.50 -10.59 -14.16
N VAL A 63 -1.30 -11.55 -13.68
CA VAL A 63 -0.81 -12.66 -12.84
C VAL A 63 -0.40 -13.84 -13.73
N SER A 64 0.88 -14.21 -13.72
CA SER A 64 1.38 -15.39 -14.45
C SER A 64 1.01 -16.66 -13.70
N ARG A 65 0.03 -17.41 -14.24
CA ARG A 65 -0.35 -18.73 -13.71
C ARG A 65 0.82 -19.72 -13.68
N TYR A 66 1.74 -19.61 -14.63
CA TYR A 66 2.93 -20.45 -14.67
C TYR A 66 3.86 -20.16 -13.49
N TYR A 67 4.17 -18.88 -13.24
CA TYR A 67 5.03 -18.47 -12.15
C TYR A 67 4.44 -18.80 -10.77
N VAL A 68 3.15 -18.56 -10.55
CA VAL A 68 2.52 -18.94 -9.26
C VAL A 68 2.61 -20.45 -9.01
N ARG A 69 2.54 -21.27 -10.07
CA ARG A 69 2.69 -22.73 -9.98
C ARG A 69 4.11 -23.19 -9.70
N THR A 70 5.14 -22.38 -9.94
CA THR A 70 6.52 -22.73 -9.55
C THR A 70 6.76 -22.61 -8.04
N LYS A 71 5.75 -22.13 -7.28
CA LYS A 71 5.79 -21.99 -5.82
C LYS A 71 7.04 -21.22 -5.37
N PRO A 72 7.14 -19.91 -5.67
CA PRO A 72 8.33 -19.10 -5.41
C PRO A 72 8.51 -18.77 -3.91
N TRP A 73 8.41 -19.76 -3.03
CA TRP A 73 8.47 -19.60 -1.57
C TRP A 73 9.77 -18.96 -1.10
N LYS A 74 10.88 -19.25 -1.77
CA LYS A 74 12.16 -18.61 -1.46
C LYS A 74 12.08 -17.09 -1.62
N VAL A 75 11.47 -16.61 -2.71
CA VAL A 75 11.26 -15.18 -2.93
C VAL A 75 10.35 -14.61 -1.87
N ALA A 76 9.22 -15.28 -1.59
CA ALA A 76 8.28 -14.82 -0.56
C ALA A 76 8.94 -14.71 0.83
N VAL A 77 9.71 -15.71 1.25
CA VAL A 77 10.44 -15.69 2.52
C VAL A 77 11.45 -14.55 2.57
N TRP A 78 12.24 -14.35 1.52
CA TRP A 78 13.22 -13.26 1.50
C TRP A 78 12.56 -11.88 1.47
N CYS A 79 11.42 -11.72 0.80
CA CYS A 79 10.64 -10.49 0.86
C CYS A 79 10.14 -10.23 2.29
N CYS A 80 9.60 -11.25 2.97
CA CYS A 80 9.17 -11.10 4.37
C CYS A 80 10.33 -10.71 5.29
N ILE A 81 11.49 -11.38 5.16
CA ILE A 81 12.69 -11.05 5.94
C ILE A 81 13.15 -9.62 5.66
N ALA A 82 13.18 -9.21 4.38
CA ALA A 82 13.57 -7.86 4.00
C ALA A 82 12.62 -6.81 4.60
N SER A 83 11.30 -7.02 4.50
CA SER A 83 10.30 -6.11 5.08
C SER A 83 10.41 -6.02 6.61
N LEU A 84 10.58 -7.15 7.30
CA LEU A 84 10.82 -7.14 8.75
C LEU A 84 12.13 -6.41 9.10
N GLY A 85 13.17 -6.63 8.31
CA GLY A 85 14.46 -5.95 8.44
C GLY A 85 14.37 -4.42 8.26
N THR A 86 13.36 -3.91 7.55
CA THR A 86 13.12 -2.47 7.41
C THR A 86 12.45 -1.82 8.61
N ILE A 87 11.91 -2.57 9.58
CA ILE A 87 11.21 -1.99 10.73
C ILE A 87 12.14 -1.07 11.54
N ILE A 88 13.29 -1.58 12.01
CA ILE A 88 14.22 -0.79 12.85
C ILE A 88 14.72 0.46 12.13
N PRO A 89 15.21 0.38 10.87
CA PRO A 89 15.59 1.59 10.11
C PRO A 89 14.44 2.58 9.90
N SER A 90 13.21 2.09 9.73
CA SER A 90 12.04 2.97 9.51
C SER A 90 11.68 3.74 10.78
N VAL A 91 11.66 3.07 11.94
CA VAL A 91 11.45 3.73 13.24
C VAL A 91 12.56 4.75 13.52
N TRP A 92 13.82 4.36 13.32
CA TRP A 92 14.95 5.28 13.47
C TRP A 92 14.80 6.52 12.59
N LEU A 93 14.38 6.34 11.32
CA LEU A 93 14.19 7.45 10.39
C LEU A 93 13.04 8.37 10.81
N GLU A 94 11.93 7.79 11.26
CA GLU A 94 10.76 8.52 11.75
C GLU A 94 11.11 9.37 12.98
N GLU A 95 11.86 8.82 13.94
CA GLU A 95 12.34 9.56 15.12
C GLU A 95 13.20 10.78 14.72
N HIS A 96 14.11 10.60 13.75
CA HIS A 96 14.99 11.67 13.27
C HIS A 96 14.26 12.71 12.39
N LEU A 97 13.09 12.35 11.86
CA LEU A 97 12.24 13.21 11.05
C LEU A 97 10.96 13.60 11.79
N SER A 98 10.96 13.56 13.12
CA SER A 98 9.84 13.92 14.00
C SER A 98 9.34 15.37 13.85
N PHE A 99 10.06 16.23 13.13
CA PHE A 99 9.59 17.55 12.72
C PHE A 99 8.53 17.51 11.60
N LEU A 100 8.40 16.39 10.89
CA LEU A 100 7.37 16.20 9.88
C LEU A 100 6.03 15.93 10.57
N PRO A 101 4.93 16.52 10.08
CA PRO A 101 3.62 16.28 10.66
C PRO A 101 3.19 14.83 10.44
N ASP A 102 2.79 14.17 11.53
CA ASP A 102 2.18 12.85 11.48
C ASP A 102 0.66 13.00 11.41
N LEU A 103 0.08 12.51 10.31
CA LEU A 103 -1.37 12.53 10.06
C LEU A 103 -2.02 11.17 10.37
N SER A 104 -1.32 10.28 11.10
CA SER A 104 -1.82 8.96 11.48
C SER A 104 -2.72 8.96 12.72
N GLU A 105 -3.00 10.14 13.32
CA GLU A 105 -3.88 10.27 14.48
C GLU A 105 -5.22 9.52 14.27
N GLY A 106 -5.55 8.62 15.20
CA GLY A 106 -6.74 7.76 15.11
C GLY A 106 -6.53 6.40 14.43
N MET A 107 -5.40 6.16 13.76
CA MET A 107 -5.03 4.83 13.25
C MET A 107 -4.48 3.92 14.36
N GLU A 108 -3.97 4.47 15.47
CA GLU A 108 -3.48 3.70 16.62
C GLU A 108 -4.54 2.75 17.20
N GLY A 109 -5.80 3.19 17.22
CA GLY A 109 -6.92 2.36 17.67
C GLY A 109 -7.16 1.13 16.78
N MET A 110 -6.77 1.18 15.50
CA MET A 110 -6.89 0.03 14.61
C MET A 110 -5.93 -1.09 15.03
N LEU A 111 -4.69 -0.75 15.40
CA LEU A 111 -3.66 -1.70 15.83
C LEU A 111 -3.98 -2.35 17.18
N GLY A 112 -4.97 -1.85 17.93
CA GLY A 112 -5.47 -2.49 19.16
C GLY A 112 -6.34 -3.73 18.92
N THR A 113 -6.63 -4.11 17.67
CA THR A 113 -7.64 -5.13 17.35
C THR A 113 -7.10 -6.18 16.36
N PRO A 114 -7.49 -7.47 16.49
CA PRO A 114 -7.06 -8.51 15.54
C PRO A 114 -7.41 -8.20 14.08
N LEU A 115 -8.59 -7.61 13.84
CA LEU A 115 -9.02 -7.22 12.50
C LEU A 115 -8.21 -6.05 11.94
N GLY A 116 -7.80 -5.09 12.77
CA GLY A 116 -6.95 -4.00 12.32
C GLY A 116 -5.56 -4.48 11.91
N TYR A 117 -4.98 -5.48 12.61
CA TYR A 117 -3.75 -6.13 12.14
C TYR A 117 -3.93 -6.78 10.77
N ILE A 118 -5.04 -7.49 10.54
CA ILE A 118 -5.33 -8.07 9.21
C ILE A 118 -5.44 -6.97 8.15
N ALA A 119 -6.14 -5.88 8.46
CA ALA A 119 -6.32 -4.76 7.54
C ALA A 119 -4.97 -4.11 7.15
N ILE A 120 -4.15 -3.77 8.14
CA ILE A 120 -2.93 -2.97 7.95
C ILE A 120 -1.72 -3.84 7.56
N ALA A 121 -1.55 -5.03 8.14
CA ALA A 121 -0.37 -5.86 7.91
C ALA A 121 -0.54 -6.86 6.74
N ILE A 122 -1.78 -7.08 6.27
CA ILE A 122 -2.05 -8.04 5.19
C ILE A 122 -2.81 -7.37 4.04
N CYS A 123 -4.03 -6.87 4.27
CA CYS A 123 -4.89 -6.40 3.19
C CYS A 123 -4.27 -5.21 2.44
N ALA A 124 -3.80 -4.19 3.16
CA ALA A 124 -3.18 -3.01 2.56
C ALA A 124 -1.89 -3.37 1.78
N PRO A 125 -0.87 -4.05 2.37
CA PRO A 125 0.34 -4.42 1.64
C PRO A 125 0.08 -5.29 0.41
N VAL A 126 -0.85 -6.25 0.49
CA VAL A 126 -1.22 -7.08 -0.67
C VAL A 126 -1.84 -6.23 -1.78
N CYS A 127 -2.73 -5.32 -1.42
CA CYS A 127 -3.34 -4.39 -2.36
C CYS A 127 -2.30 -3.47 -3.01
N GLU A 128 -1.42 -2.89 -2.20
CA GLU A 128 -0.31 -2.04 -2.64
C GLU A 128 0.61 -2.78 -3.62
N GLU A 129 0.97 -4.04 -3.35
CA GLU A 129 1.78 -4.83 -4.29
C GLU A 129 1.08 -5.03 -5.63
N VAL A 130 -0.23 -5.33 -5.62
CA VAL A 130 -1.03 -5.44 -6.86
C VAL A 130 -1.06 -4.13 -7.65
N VAL A 131 -1.18 -2.99 -6.96
CA VAL A 131 -1.23 -1.68 -7.62
C VAL A 131 0.15 -1.26 -8.11
N PHE A 132 1.12 -1.16 -7.20
CA PHE A 132 2.41 -0.53 -7.49
C PHE A 132 3.34 -1.44 -8.28
N ARG A 133 3.44 -2.72 -7.92
CA ARG A 133 4.35 -3.67 -8.56
C ARG A 133 3.65 -4.40 -9.70
N GLY A 134 2.38 -4.72 -9.49
CA GLY A 134 1.52 -5.32 -10.50
C GLY A 134 1.21 -4.39 -11.69
N ALA A 135 1.00 -3.09 -11.47
CA ALA A 135 0.54 -2.18 -12.53
C ALA A 135 1.42 -0.93 -12.75
N VAL A 136 1.72 -0.15 -11.70
CA VAL A 136 2.42 1.15 -11.83
C VAL A 136 3.83 1.00 -12.40
N ILE A 137 4.69 0.18 -11.78
CA ILE A 137 6.07 0.01 -12.24
C ILE A 137 6.12 -0.59 -13.65
N ARG A 138 5.23 -1.52 -13.99
CA ARG A 138 5.12 -2.09 -15.34
C ARG A 138 4.72 -1.03 -16.38
N ALA A 139 3.78 -0.16 -16.02
CA ALA A 139 3.38 0.96 -16.89
C ALA A 139 4.51 2.00 -17.08
N LEU A 140 5.38 2.16 -16.08
CA LEU A 140 6.57 3.02 -16.18
C LEU A 140 7.66 2.37 -17.03
N MET A 141 7.88 1.06 -16.88
CA MET A 141 8.79 0.29 -17.74
C MET A 141 8.37 0.38 -19.21
N ASN A 142 7.08 0.23 -19.51
CA ASN A 142 6.56 0.34 -20.88
C ASN A 142 6.65 1.76 -21.46
N TRP A 143 6.89 2.78 -20.62
CA TRP A 143 6.95 4.17 -21.07
C TRP A 143 8.36 4.61 -21.48
N ARG A 144 9.40 4.25 -20.72
CA ARG A 144 10.79 4.69 -20.98
C ARG A 144 11.80 3.55 -21.10
N GLN A 145 11.39 2.30 -20.89
CA GLN A 145 12.25 1.11 -20.91
C GLN A 145 13.50 1.24 -20.02
N ASN A 146 13.43 2.07 -18.98
CA ASN A 146 14.51 2.27 -18.01
C ASN A 146 14.03 1.81 -16.64
N TRP A 147 14.55 0.66 -16.20
CA TRP A 147 14.14 0.06 -14.94
C TRP A 147 14.49 0.92 -13.71
N LYS A 148 15.64 1.62 -13.73
CA LYS A 148 16.05 2.51 -12.63
C LYS A 148 15.04 3.64 -12.45
N LEU A 149 14.68 4.28 -13.56
CA LEU A 149 13.70 5.35 -13.56
C LEU A 149 12.30 4.84 -13.15
N ALA A 150 11.91 3.65 -13.61
CA ALA A 150 10.64 3.05 -13.23
C ALA A 150 10.56 2.76 -11.72
N VAL A 151 11.64 2.23 -11.11
CA VAL A 151 11.72 1.99 -9.67
C VAL A 151 11.61 3.30 -8.90
N VAL A 152 12.40 4.32 -9.26
CA VAL A 152 12.39 5.63 -8.56
C VAL A 152 11.02 6.30 -8.64
N ILE A 153 10.44 6.39 -9.84
CA ILE A 153 9.13 7.04 -10.00
C ILE A 153 8.04 6.22 -9.29
N SER A 154 8.08 4.89 -9.35
CA SER A 154 7.10 4.06 -8.64
C SER A 154 7.21 4.23 -7.13
N ALA A 155 8.43 4.32 -6.60
CA ALA A 155 8.67 4.55 -5.17
C ALA A 155 8.18 5.94 -4.73
N LEU A 156 8.38 6.98 -5.55
CA LEU A 156 7.83 8.31 -5.29
C LEU A 156 6.29 8.30 -5.25
N LEU A 157 5.65 7.64 -6.23
CA LEU A 157 4.20 7.52 -6.26
C LEU A 157 3.66 6.72 -5.06
N PHE A 158 4.37 5.67 -4.65
CA PHE A 158 4.05 4.85 -3.47
C PHE A 158 4.14 5.68 -2.18
N SER A 159 5.23 6.42 -2.01
CA SER A 159 5.44 7.33 -0.88
C SER A 159 4.32 8.38 -0.79
N VAL A 160 4.07 9.11 -1.87
CA VAL A 160 3.00 10.14 -1.91
C VAL A 160 1.62 9.55 -1.62
N ALA A 161 1.38 8.30 -2.03
CA ALA A 161 0.08 7.65 -1.81
C ALA A 161 -0.24 7.38 -0.33
N HIS A 162 0.74 7.44 0.57
CA HIS A 162 0.50 7.32 2.02
C HIS A 162 -0.17 8.57 2.61
N MET A 163 -0.08 9.71 1.93
CA MET A 163 -0.71 10.97 2.35
C MET A 163 -0.35 11.40 3.78
N ASN A 164 0.76 10.91 4.33
CA ASN A 164 1.27 11.21 5.65
C ASN A 164 2.75 11.60 5.56
N PRO A 165 3.11 12.88 5.75
CA PRO A 165 4.49 13.36 5.63
C PRO A 165 5.50 12.62 6.50
N ALA A 166 5.14 12.22 7.73
CA ALA A 166 6.03 11.43 8.60
C ALA A 166 6.35 10.05 8.02
N GLN A 167 5.39 9.40 7.34
CA GLN A 167 5.56 8.06 6.77
C GLN A 167 6.24 8.07 5.39
N MET A 168 6.06 9.15 4.62
CA MET A 168 6.55 9.27 3.24
C MET A 168 8.04 8.93 3.05
N PRO A 169 8.99 9.39 3.90
CA PRO A 169 10.42 9.10 3.73
C PRO A 169 10.76 7.61 3.78
N HIS A 170 10.29 6.88 4.79
CA HIS A 170 10.57 5.45 4.90
C HIS A 170 9.78 4.66 3.84
N ALA A 171 8.54 5.06 3.53
CA ALA A 171 7.76 4.46 2.45
C ALA A 171 8.47 4.60 1.09
N PHE A 172 9.14 5.73 0.83
CA PHE A 172 9.95 5.90 -0.37
C PHE A 172 11.12 4.90 -0.42
N LEU A 173 11.87 4.75 0.67
CA LEU A 173 13.01 3.83 0.74
C LEU A 173 12.56 2.36 0.59
N LEU A 174 11.49 1.97 1.27
CA LEU A 174 10.88 0.65 1.12
C LEU A 174 10.36 0.45 -0.31
N GLY A 175 9.77 1.49 -0.90
CA GLY A 175 9.35 1.52 -2.30
C GLY A 175 10.50 1.23 -3.27
N LEU A 176 11.68 1.81 -3.05
CA LEU A 176 12.89 1.55 -3.83
C LEU A 176 13.34 0.09 -3.68
N LEU A 177 13.38 -0.43 -2.45
CA LEU A 177 13.78 -1.80 -2.15
C LEU A 177 12.86 -2.80 -2.86
N LEU A 178 11.55 -2.70 -2.64
CA LEU A 178 10.55 -3.60 -3.22
C LEU A 178 10.50 -3.47 -4.75
N GLY A 179 10.62 -2.26 -5.28
CA GLY A 179 10.71 -2.03 -6.72
C GLY A 179 11.95 -2.69 -7.33
N TRP A 180 13.11 -2.59 -6.66
CA TRP A 180 14.33 -3.26 -7.10
C TRP A 180 14.20 -4.78 -7.05
N VAL A 181 13.66 -5.35 -5.95
CA VAL A 181 13.41 -6.79 -5.84
C VAL A 181 12.54 -7.27 -7.00
N PHE A 182 11.43 -6.56 -7.27
CA PHE A 182 10.52 -6.90 -8.36
C PHE A 182 11.18 -6.91 -9.74
N ILE A 183 12.14 -6.03 -10.01
CA ILE A 183 12.88 -6.01 -11.29
C ILE A 183 13.86 -7.21 -11.40
N ARG A 184 14.27 -7.79 -10.27
CA ARG A 184 15.31 -8.82 -10.21
C ARG A 184 14.77 -10.25 -10.06
N THR A 185 13.47 -10.43 -9.86
CA THR A 185 12.80 -11.72 -9.65
C THR A 185 11.71 -11.97 -10.68
#